data_AF-A0A1Q8ACM6-F1
#
_entry.id   AF-A0A1Q8ACM6-F1
#
_cell.length_a   1.000
_cell.length_b   1.000
_cell.length_c   1.000
_cell.angle_alpha   90.00
_cell.angle_beta   90.00
_cell.angle_gamma   90.00
#
_symmetry.space_group_name_H-M   'P 1'
#
loop_
_entity.id
_entity.type
_entity.pdbx_description
1 polymer ?
#
loop_
_entity_poly.entity_id
_entity_poly.type
_entity_poly.pdbx_seq_one_letter_code
_entity_poly.pdbx_strand_id
1 'polypeptide(L)'
;MSRGAAPVRQLPGTADEIRGRVPAVLEAYEFTRDNVLRRGVVDQDLKELCFRFLAGAPATRDVAVRTERERVALEWAEAIAYDSDRAGDALWSRLHSLFSESELVDLGCAIGFELGYQHWRRTIGLAPRDD
;
A
#
# COMPACT_ATOMS: atom_id res chain seq x y z
N MET A 1 20.18 7.21 24.26
CA MET A 1 18.99 6.67 23.57
C MET A 1 17.91 7.74 23.64
N SER A 2 17.83 8.60 22.62
CA SER A 2 16.85 9.69 22.62
C SER A 2 15.49 9.10 22.30
N ARG A 3 14.54 9.17 23.25
CA ARG A 3 13.13 8.87 22.99
C ARG A 3 12.66 9.88 21.95
N GLY A 4 12.48 9.44 20.70
CA GLY A 4 11.98 10.29 19.62
C GLY A 4 10.70 10.98 20.07
N ALA A 5 10.62 12.30 19.88
CA ALA A 5 9.42 13.07 20.18
C ALA A 5 8.21 12.40 19.51
N ALA A 6 7.08 12.33 20.22
CA ALA A 6 5.84 11.84 19.63
C ALA A 6 5.54 12.63 18.34
N PRO A 7 5.12 11.97 17.25
CA PRO A 7 4.88 12.65 15.98
C PRO A 7 3.90 13.80 16.20
N VAL A 8 4.32 15.01 15.82
CA VAL A 8 3.49 16.20 15.96
C VAL A 8 2.30 16.05 15.02
N ARG A 9 1.10 15.97 15.61
CA ARG A 9 -0.15 15.88 14.86
C ARG A 9 -0.45 17.24 14.22
N GLN A 10 -0.21 17.34 12.92
CA GLN A 10 -0.35 18.60 12.17
C GLN A 10 -1.82 19.00 11.98
N LEU A 11 -2.70 18.00 11.87
CA LEU A 11 -4.13 18.20 11.70
C LEU A 11 -4.90 17.37 12.74
N PRO A 12 -5.80 17.98 13.54
CA PRO A 12 -6.57 17.23 14.54
C PRO A 12 -7.63 16.33 13.88
N GLY A 13 -7.90 15.17 14.48
CA GLY A 13 -8.90 14.21 14.01
C GLY A 13 -8.34 12.99 13.27
N THR A 14 -9.18 11.98 13.07
CA THR A 14 -8.85 10.76 12.31
C THR A 14 -8.56 11.10 10.85
N ALA A 15 -8.00 10.14 10.10
CA ALA A 15 -7.73 10.36 8.68
C ALA A 15 -9.00 10.75 7.90
N ASP A 16 -10.13 10.12 8.23
CA ASP A 16 -11.42 10.38 7.56
C ASP A 16 -12.05 11.70 8.00
N GLU A 17 -11.96 12.07 9.29
CA GLU A 17 -12.37 13.39 9.77
C GLU A 17 -11.58 14.52 9.07
N ILE A 18 -10.29 14.31 8.83
CA ILE A 18 -9.43 15.28 8.14
C ILE A 18 -9.80 15.38 6.66
N ARG A 19 -9.99 14.25 5.96
CA ARG A 19 -10.48 14.25 4.57
C ARG A 19 -11.86 14.90 4.45
N GLY A 20 -12.75 14.63 5.41
CA GLY A 20 -14.12 15.15 5.45
C GLY A 20 -14.24 16.67 5.55
N ARG A 21 -13.15 17.38 5.85
CA ARG A 21 -13.08 18.85 5.72
C ARG A 21 -13.29 19.32 4.28
N VAL A 22 -13.02 18.45 3.31
CA VAL A 22 -13.33 18.65 1.89
C VAL A 22 -14.16 17.45 1.41
N PRO A 23 -15.51 17.56 1.33
CA PRO A 23 -16.38 16.41 1.06
C PRO A 23 -15.99 15.57 -0.17
N ALA A 24 -15.62 16.22 -1.27
CA ALA A 24 -15.19 15.54 -2.49
C ALA A 24 -13.91 14.69 -2.31
N VAL A 25 -13.02 15.09 -1.39
CA VAL A 25 -11.80 14.31 -1.06
C VAL A 25 -12.17 13.05 -0.27
N LEU A 26 -13.10 13.17 0.68
CA LEU A 26 -13.58 12.01 1.43
C LEU A 26 -14.30 11.03 0.50
N GLU A 27 -15.21 11.52 -0.34
CA GLU A 27 -15.95 10.69 -1.31
C GLU A 27 -15.01 9.92 -2.25
N ALA A 28 -14.00 10.60 -2.81
CA ALA A 28 -13.01 9.95 -3.68
C ALA A 28 -12.19 8.88 -2.94
N TYR A 29 -11.83 9.14 -1.68
CA TYR A 29 -11.14 8.16 -0.84
C TYR A 29 -12.02 6.95 -0.56
N GLU A 30 -13.27 7.15 -0.14
CA GLU A 30 -14.19 6.06 0.19
C GLU A 30 -14.49 5.20 -1.03
N PHE A 31 -14.72 5.83 -2.19
CA PHE A 31 -14.88 5.10 -3.46
C PHE A 31 -13.66 4.23 -3.76
N THR A 32 -12.44 4.80 -3.66
CA THR A 32 -11.19 4.07 -3.92
C THR A 32 -10.97 2.96 -2.89
N ARG A 33 -11.17 3.25 -1.61
CA ARG A 33 -11.05 2.30 -0.51
C ARG A 33 -11.96 1.10 -0.72
N ASP A 34 -13.21 1.34 -1.05
CA ASP A 34 -14.21 0.28 -1.07
C ASP A 34 -14.21 -0.50 -2.40
N ASN A 35 -13.77 0.10 -3.51
CA ASN A 35 -13.77 -0.57 -4.82
C ASN A 35 -12.41 -1.08 -5.28
N VAL A 36 -11.30 -0.50 -4.81
CA VAL A 36 -9.94 -0.86 -5.24
C VAL A 36 -9.11 -1.44 -4.10
N LEU A 37 -9.19 -0.86 -2.90
CA LEU A 37 -8.35 -1.31 -1.79
C LEU A 37 -8.91 -2.55 -1.06
N ARG A 38 -10.24 -2.65 -0.92
CA ARG A 38 -10.94 -3.72 -0.17
C ARG A 38 -11.70 -4.72 -1.05
N ARG A 39 -11.75 -4.47 -2.35
CA ARG A 39 -12.41 -5.30 -3.36
C ARG A 39 -11.52 -5.34 -4.60
N GLY A 40 -11.79 -6.28 -5.50
CA GLY A 40 -11.04 -6.41 -6.73
C GLY A 40 -10.97 -7.86 -7.19
N VAL A 41 -10.05 -8.11 -8.11
CA VAL A 41 -9.80 -9.43 -8.70
C VAL A 41 -8.70 -10.16 -7.92
N VAL A 42 -7.72 -9.42 -7.39
CA VAL A 42 -6.64 -10.00 -6.59
C VAL A 42 -7.11 -10.33 -5.19
N ASP A 43 -6.62 -11.45 -4.66
CA ASP A 43 -6.80 -11.85 -3.26
C ASP A 43 -6.50 -10.69 -2.31
N GLN A 44 -7.46 -10.39 -1.44
CA GLN A 44 -7.36 -9.31 -0.48
C GLN A 44 -6.17 -9.48 0.47
N ASP A 45 -5.82 -10.72 0.84
CA ASP A 45 -4.70 -10.98 1.74
C ASP A 45 -3.36 -10.61 1.09
N LEU A 46 -3.25 -10.75 -0.24
CA LEU A 46 -2.08 -10.34 -0.98
C LEU A 46 -1.95 -8.81 -1.06
N LYS A 47 -3.07 -8.10 -1.28
CA LYS A 47 -3.09 -6.62 -1.21
C LYS A 47 -2.65 -6.14 0.17
N GLU A 48 -3.24 -6.71 1.22
CA GLU A 48 -2.91 -6.37 2.61
C GLU A 48 -1.44 -6.68 2.96
N LEU A 49 -0.90 -7.78 2.44
CA LEU A 49 0.52 -8.11 2.59
C LEU A 49 1.41 -7.00 2.00
N CYS A 50 1.16 -6.56 0.77
CA CYS A 50 1.89 -5.46 0.13
C CYS A 50 1.74 -4.15 0.90
N PHE A 51 0.53 -3.84 1.36
CA PHE A 51 0.25 -2.60 2.11
C PHE A 51 1.01 -2.56 3.44
N ARG A 52 1.02 -3.66 4.20
CA ARG A 52 1.75 -3.77 5.47
C ARG A 52 3.26 -3.76 5.26
N PHE A 53 3.73 -4.38 4.18
CA PHE A 53 5.14 -4.35 3.80
C PHE A 53 5.61 -2.91 3.57
N LEU A 54 4.89 -2.12 2.77
CA LEU A 54 5.20 -0.69 2.53
C LEU A 54 4.91 0.20 3.75
N ALA A 55 4.01 -0.22 4.63
CA ALA A 55 3.80 0.44 5.92
C ALA A 55 5.03 0.29 6.85
N GLY A 56 5.88 -0.71 6.61
CA GLY A 56 7.08 -1.04 7.40
C GLY A 56 6.85 -2.08 8.49
N ALA A 57 5.77 -2.87 8.42
CA ALA A 57 5.40 -3.84 9.44
C ALA A 57 6.48 -4.93 9.60
N PRO A 58 6.99 -5.22 10.82
CA PRO A 58 8.05 -6.22 11.02
C PRO A 58 7.68 -7.63 10.54
N ALA A 59 6.41 -8.03 10.71
CA ALA A 59 5.91 -9.37 10.39
C ALA A 59 5.93 -9.71 8.89
N THR A 60 6.00 -8.71 8.00
CA THR A 60 6.04 -8.93 6.55
C THR A 60 7.43 -9.17 6.01
N ARG A 61 8.49 -9.08 6.84
CA ARG A 61 9.89 -9.19 6.42
C ARG A 61 10.42 -10.62 6.36
N ASP A 62 9.70 -11.59 6.91
CA ASP A 62 10.11 -13.00 6.78
C ASP A 62 9.77 -13.53 5.39
N VAL A 63 10.73 -13.45 4.48
CA VAL A 63 10.61 -13.89 3.09
C VAL A 63 10.60 -15.41 2.97
N ALA A 64 11.14 -16.15 3.95
CA ALA A 64 11.30 -17.60 3.88
C ALA A 64 9.95 -18.34 3.93
N VAL A 65 8.95 -17.74 4.57
CA VAL A 65 7.58 -18.29 4.67
C VAL A 65 6.67 -17.88 3.52
N ARG A 66 7.13 -17.02 2.59
CA ARG A 66 6.31 -16.52 1.49
C ARG A 66 6.28 -17.49 0.30
N THR A 67 5.15 -17.57 -0.36
CA THR A 67 5.01 -18.20 -1.68
C THR A 67 5.73 -17.38 -2.75
N GLU A 68 5.97 -17.97 -3.93
CA GLU A 68 6.60 -17.23 -5.04
C GLU A 68 5.74 -16.06 -5.51
N ARG A 69 4.41 -16.24 -5.56
CA ARG A 69 3.44 -15.19 -5.89
C ARG A 69 3.56 -13.99 -4.94
N GLU A 70 3.64 -14.25 -3.64
CA GLU A 70 3.82 -13.20 -2.63
C GLU A 70 5.17 -12.52 -2.74
N ARG A 71 6.27 -13.27 -2.96
CA ARG A 71 7.61 -12.68 -3.12
C ARG A 71 7.68 -11.73 -4.30
N VAL A 72 7.15 -12.14 -5.45
CA VAL A 72 7.12 -11.32 -6.67
C VAL A 72 6.23 -10.07 -6.48
N ALA A 73 5.09 -10.21 -5.81
CA ALA A 73 4.24 -9.06 -5.47
C ALA A 73 4.94 -8.06 -4.55
N LEU A 74 5.70 -8.53 -3.55
CA LEU A 74 6.46 -7.68 -2.65
C LEU A 74 7.64 -6.98 -3.36
N GLU A 75 8.34 -7.70 -4.23
CA GLU A 75 9.40 -7.12 -5.08
C GLU A 75 8.84 -6.02 -5.99
N TRP A 76 7.69 -6.26 -6.61
CA TRP A 76 7.01 -5.26 -7.44
C TRP A 76 6.48 -4.08 -6.64
N ALA A 77 5.94 -4.31 -5.43
CA ALA A 77 5.53 -3.25 -4.52
C ALA A 77 6.71 -2.35 -4.12
N GLU A 78 7.89 -2.93 -3.89
CA GLU A 78 9.12 -2.17 -3.61
C GLU A 78 9.57 -1.33 -4.82
N ALA A 79 9.51 -1.90 -6.03
CA ALA A 79 9.79 -1.17 -7.26
C ALA A 79 8.83 0.03 -7.44
N ILE A 80 7.52 -0.18 -7.29
CA ILE A 80 6.51 0.89 -7.35
C ILE A 80 6.81 2.01 -6.34
N ALA A 81 7.25 1.65 -5.12
CA ALA A 81 7.43 2.61 -4.05
C ALA A 81 8.73 3.42 -4.14
N TYR A 82 9.82 2.82 -4.61
CA TYR A 82 11.16 3.41 -4.45
C TYR A 82 11.96 3.55 -5.75
N ASP A 83 11.73 2.70 -6.74
CA ASP A 83 12.49 2.72 -8.00
C ASP A 83 11.74 1.93 -9.08
N SER A 84 10.98 2.66 -9.91
CA SER A 84 10.15 2.07 -10.95
C SER A 84 10.97 1.39 -12.05
N ASP A 85 12.24 1.77 -12.23
CA ASP A 85 13.10 1.19 -13.26
C ASP A 85 13.48 -0.26 -12.94
N ARG A 86 13.34 -0.68 -11.67
CA ARG A 86 13.48 -2.09 -11.25
C ARG A 86 12.37 -2.98 -11.79
N ALA A 87 11.24 -2.43 -12.24
CA ALA A 87 10.19 -3.17 -12.95
C ALA A 87 10.58 -3.41 -14.42
N GLY A 88 11.73 -4.05 -14.64
CA GLY A 88 12.22 -4.44 -15.96
C GLY A 88 11.71 -5.81 -16.42
N ASP A 89 12.15 -6.24 -17.61
CA ASP A 89 11.65 -7.43 -18.31
C ASP A 89 11.68 -8.72 -17.47
N ALA A 90 12.71 -8.91 -16.65
CA ALA A 90 12.83 -10.09 -15.80
C ALA A 90 11.74 -10.14 -14.72
N LEU A 91 11.41 -9.00 -14.12
CA LEU A 91 10.32 -8.91 -13.13
C LEU A 91 8.97 -9.05 -13.82
N TRP A 92 8.75 -8.38 -14.95
CA TRP A 92 7.53 -8.51 -15.75
C TRP A 92 7.27 -9.95 -16.22
N SER A 93 8.31 -10.68 -16.63
CA SER A 93 8.20 -12.09 -17.01
C SER A 93 7.69 -12.97 -15.85
N ARG A 94 8.18 -12.73 -14.63
CA ARG A 94 7.70 -13.42 -13.42
C ARG A 94 6.30 -12.97 -13.02
N LEU A 95 5.98 -11.70 -13.17
CA LEU A 95 4.63 -11.18 -12.94
C LEU A 95 3.62 -11.84 -13.88
N HIS A 96 3.90 -11.91 -15.18
CA HIS A 96 3.02 -12.55 -16.15
C HIS A 96 2.90 -14.07 -16.00
N SER A 97 3.91 -14.75 -15.43
CA SER A 97 3.81 -16.19 -15.17
C SER A 97 2.97 -16.53 -13.95
N LEU A 98 2.75 -15.57 -13.05
CA LEU A 98 2.03 -15.77 -11.80
C LEU A 98 0.64 -15.13 -11.85
N PHE A 99 0.48 -13.95 -12.44
CA PHE A 99 -0.72 -13.12 -12.39
C PHE A 99 -1.38 -12.97 -13.76
N SER A 100 -2.71 -12.87 -13.77
CA SER A 100 -3.42 -12.37 -14.96
C SER A 100 -3.22 -10.86 -15.13
N GLU A 101 -3.47 -10.33 -16.33
CA GLU A 101 -3.38 -8.89 -16.57
C GLU A 101 -4.35 -8.07 -15.69
N SER A 102 -5.56 -8.59 -15.47
CA SER A 102 -6.54 -7.94 -14.58
C SER A 102 -6.05 -7.89 -13.14
N GLU A 103 -5.34 -8.93 -12.69
CA GLU A 103 -4.74 -8.95 -11.37
C GLU A 103 -3.57 -7.97 -11.24
N LEU A 104 -2.73 -7.86 -12.27
CA LEU A 104 -1.63 -6.90 -12.30
C LEU A 104 -2.15 -5.46 -12.24
N VAL A 105 -3.17 -5.12 -13.03
CA VAL A 105 -3.81 -3.80 -13.00
C VAL A 105 -4.40 -3.51 -11.61
N ASP A 106 -5.16 -4.46 -11.06
CA ASP A 106 -5.80 -4.31 -9.75
C ASP A 106 -4.77 -4.13 -8.63
N LEU A 107 -3.78 -5.02 -8.53
CA LEU A 107 -2.73 -4.95 -7.51
C LEU A 107 -1.88 -3.68 -7.63
N GLY A 108 -1.45 -3.33 -8.83
CA GLY A 108 -0.62 -2.15 -9.07
C GLY A 108 -1.33 -0.85 -8.68
N CYS A 109 -2.59 -0.68 -9.10
CA CYS A 109 -3.40 0.47 -8.71
C CYS A 109 -3.64 0.49 -7.20
N ALA A 110 -3.98 -0.64 -6.60
CA ALA A 110 -4.21 -0.73 -5.16
C ALA A 110 -2.95 -0.34 -4.35
N ILE A 111 -1.77 -0.81 -4.75
CA ILE A 111 -0.48 -0.42 -4.15
C ILE A 111 -0.24 1.08 -4.28
N GLY A 112 -0.40 1.65 -5.48
CA GLY A 112 -0.16 3.07 -5.72
C GLY A 112 -1.07 3.99 -4.89
N PHE A 113 -2.37 3.69 -4.86
CA PHE A 113 -3.34 4.47 -4.06
C PHE A 113 -3.04 4.38 -2.57
N GLU A 114 -2.84 3.17 -2.07
CA GLU A 114 -2.56 2.98 -0.65
C GLU A 114 -1.25 3.64 -0.23
N LEU A 115 -0.18 3.49 -1.01
CA LEU A 115 1.12 4.11 -0.71
C LEU A 115 0.99 5.64 -0.53
N GLY A 116 0.28 6.30 -1.45
CA GLY A 116 0.02 7.74 -1.36
C GLY A 116 -0.72 8.11 -0.07
N TYR A 117 -1.74 7.34 0.31
CA TYR A 117 -2.48 7.56 1.55
C TYR A 117 -1.61 7.34 2.80
N GLN A 118 -0.79 6.29 2.83
CA GLN A 118 0.12 6.01 3.93
C GLN A 118 1.16 7.12 4.12
N HIS A 119 1.72 7.63 3.02
CA HIS A 119 2.69 8.72 3.07
C HIS A 119 2.04 10.02 3.55
N TRP A 120 0.88 10.39 2.99
CA TRP A 120 0.15 11.55 3.47
C TRP A 120 -0.18 11.46 4.97
N ARG A 121 -0.70 10.32 5.44
CA ARG A 121 -0.99 10.07 6.86
C ARG A 121 0.23 10.32 7.76
N ARG A 122 1.41 9.84 7.35
CA ARG A 122 2.67 10.07 8.09
C ARG A 122 3.02 11.56 8.15
N THR A 123 2.85 12.32 7.07
CA THR A 123 3.17 13.76 7.05
C THR A 123 2.34 14.61 8.03
N ILE A 124 1.14 14.12 8.39
CA ILE A 124 0.24 14.80 9.33
C ILE A 124 0.26 14.20 10.75
N GLY A 125 1.19 13.26 11.01
CA GLY A 125 1.41 12.66 12.33
C GLY A 125 0.47 11.52 12.69
N LEU A 126 -0.18 10.89 11.71
CA LEU A 126 -0.96 9.66 11.89
C LEU A 126 -0.11 8.42 11.59
N ALA A 127 -0.50 7.28 12.16
CA ALA A 127 0.01 5.98 11.72
C ALA A 127 -0.26 5.79 10.21
N PRO A 128 0.59 5.10 9.45
CA PRO A 128 0.40 4.91 8.01
C PRO A 128 -0.86 4.11 7.66
N ARG A 129 -1.24 3.16 8.51
CA ARG A 129 -2.48 2.39 8.44
C ARG A 129 -3.12 2.33 9.83
N ASP A 130 -4.41 2.04 9.85
CA ASP A 130 -5.10 1.70 11.08
C ASP A 130 -4.84 0.21 11.34
N ASP A 131 -4.49 -0.13 12.59
CA ASP A 131 -4.16 -1.49 13.01
C ASP A 131 -5.38 -2.41 12.99
#